data_AF-A0AAU5BR18-F1
#
_entry.id   AF-A0AAU5BR18-F1
#
_cell.length_a   1.000
_cell.length_b   1.000
_cell.length_c   1.000
_cell.angle_alpha   90.00
_cell.angle_beta   90.00
_cell.angle_gamma   90.00
#
_symmetry.space_group_name_H-M   'P 1'
#
loop_
_entity.id
_entity.type
_entity.pdbx_description
1 polymer ?
#
loop_
_entity_poly.entity_id
_entity_poly.type
_entity_poly.pdbx_seq_one_letter_code
_entity_poly.pdbx_strand_id
1 'polypeptide(L)' 'MERIAEWLHEKNPGLDGPIADDEDLIEARLIDSMDFLEFIDLLEELSGNTIDLQEVTIDDFRTLGRVQERFLSAAAG' A
#
# COMPACT_ATOMS: atom_id res chain seq x y z
N MET A 1 8.93 0.16 3.57
CA MET A 1 8.73 0.99 2.36
C MET A 1 9.33 0.38 1.12
N GLU A 2 10.57 -0.10 1.14
CA GLU A 2 11.18 -0.80 -0.01
C GLU A 2 10.28 -1.91 -0.56
N ARG A 3 9.78 -2.81 0.29
CA ARG A 3 8.89 -3.92 -0.12
C ARG A 3 7.60 -3.49 -0.83
N ILE A 4 7.02 -2.36 -0.42
CA ILE A 4 5.79 -1.85 -1.06
C ILE A 4 6.14 -1.23 -2.42
N ALA A 5 7.22 -0.46 -2.48
CA ALA A 5 7.68 0.13 -3.74
C ALA A 5 8.06 -0.97 -4.76
N GLU A 6 8.79 -2.00 -4.33
CA GLU A 6 9.13 -3.17 -5.16
C GLU A 6 7.87 -3.84 -5.71
N TRP A 7 6.91 -4.16 -4.85
CA TRP A 7 5.64 -4.77 -5.28
C TRP A 7 4.88 -3.88 -6.27
N LEU A 8 4.82 -2.57 -6.04
CA LEU A 8 4.19 -1.62 -6.97
C LEU A 8 4.90 -1.60 -8.34
N HIS A 9 6.23 -1.64 -8.38
CA HIS A 9 6.99 -1.75 -9.64
C HIS A 9 6.78 -3.08 -10.35
N GLU A 10 6.68 -4.19 -9.61
CA GLU A 10 6.39 -5.51 -10.19
C GLU A 10 5.01 -5.56 -10.85
N LYS A 11 4.01 -4.94 -10.21
CA LYS A 11 2.65 -4.82 -10.77
C LYS A 11 2.57 -3.83 -11.92
N ASN A 12 3.41 -2.80 -11.89
CA ASN A 12 3.41 -1.71 -12.88
C ASN A 12 4.75 -1.67 -13.63
N PRO A 13 4.97 -2.55 -14.64
CA PRO A 13 6.22 -2.61 -15.38
C PRO A 13 6.53 -1.34 -16.21
N GLY A 14 5.58 -0.40 -16.32
CA GLY A 14 5.78 0.92 -16.94
C GLY A 14 6.00 2.06 -15.93
N LEU A 15 6.03 1.75 -14.63
CA LEU A 15 6.34 2.70 -13.58
C LEU A 15 7.88 2.78 -13.45
N ASP A 16 8.46 3.80 -14.06
CA ASP A 16 9.90 4.09 -13.96
C ASP A 16 10.13 5.26 -13.00
N GLY A 17 10.76 4.98 -11.86
CA GLY A 17 11.17 6.01 -10.89
C GLY A 17 10.54 5.86 -9.50
N PRO A 18 10.96 6.70 -8.54
CA PRO A 18 10.49 6.62 -7.16
C PRO A 18 9.01 7.02 -7.04
N ILE A 19 8.26 6.27 -6.26
CA ILE A 19 6.87 6.56 -5.91
C ILE A 19 6.88 7.51 -4.70
N ALA A 20 6.22 8.65 -4.82
CA ALA A 20 6.12 9.61 -3.72
C ALA A 20 5.18 9.06 -2.62
N ASP A 21 5.39 9.48 -1.38
CA ASP A 21 4.52 9.06 -0.28
C ASP A 21 3.09 9.61 -0.40
N ASP A 22 2.93 10.77 -1.03
CA ASP A 22 1.67 11.42 -1.34
C ASP A 22 1.07 11.00 -2.69
N GLU A 23 1.73 10.07 -3.41
CA GLU A 23 1.25 9.58 -4.70
C GLU A 23 -0.07 8.81 -4.55
N ASP A 24 -1.03 9.12 -5.42
CA ASP A 24 -2.36 8.51 -5.39
C ASP A 24 -2.35 7.17 -6.15
N LEU A 25 -2.22 6.07 -5.41
CA LEU A 25 -2.10 4.72 -5.97
C LEU A 25 -3.36 4.30 -6.75
N ILE A 26 -4.51 4.90 -6.44
CA ILE A 26 -5.80 4.55 -7.04
C ILE A 26 -6.04 5.40 -8.28
N GLU A 27 -5.80 6.70 -8.21
CA GLU A 27 -5.92 7.58 -9.40
C GLU A 27 -4.84 7.29 -10.45
N ALA A 28 -3.61 6.99 -10.02
CA ALA A 28 -2.54 6.53 -10.89
C ALA A 28 -2.77 5.11 -11.44
N ARG A 29 -3.83 4.41 -10.99
CA ARG A 29 -4.16 3.03 -11.35
C ARG A 29 -2.99 2.06 -11.14
N LEU A 30 -2.28 2.24 -10.03
CA LEU A 30 -1.17 1.37 -9.64
C LEU A 30 -1.67 0.12 -8.92
N ILE A 31 -2.88 0.16 -8.36
CA ILE A 31 -3.54 -0.94 -7.68
C ILE A 31 -4.95 -1.12 -8.26
N ASP A 32 -5.20 -2.28 -8.87
CA ASP A 32 -6.53 -2.69 -9.31
C ASP A 32 -7.25 -3.52 -8.21
N SER A 33 -8.53 -3.83 -8.42
CA SER A 33 -9.35 -4.56 -7.44
C SER A 33 -8.80 -5.94 -7.05
N MET A 34 -8.08 -6.60 -7.96
CA MET A 34 -7.40 -7.87 -7.68
C MET A 34 -6.14 -7.66 -6.85
N ASP A 35 -5.31 -6.69 -7.24
CA ASP A 35 -4.06 -6.39 -6.53
C ASP A 35 -4.32 -5.82 -5.15
N PHE A 36 -5.49 -5.22 -4.91
CA PHE A 36 -5.89 -4.71 -3.61
C PHE A 36 -5.87 -5.77 -2.51
N LEU A 37 -6.33 -7.00 -2.80
CA LEU A 37 -6.29 -8.09 -1.83
C LEU A 37 -4.86 -8.55 -1.55
N GLU A 38 -4.01 -8.63 -2.57
CA GLU A 38 -2.58 -8.93 -2.41
C GLU A 38 -1.85 -7.82 -1.64
N PHE A 39 -2.23 -6.57 -1.86
CA PHE A 39 -1.67 -5.43 -1.16
C PHE A 39 -1.99 -5.47 0.33
N ILE A 40 -3.23 -5.83 0.68
CA ILE A 40 -3.63 -6.01 2.08
C ILE A 40 -2.80 -7.13 2.71
N ASP A 41 -2.70 -8.29 2.06
CA ASP A 41 -1.90 -9.42 2.56
C ASP A 41 -0.44 -9.00 2.82
N LEU A 42 0.17 -8.27 1.87
CA LEU A 42 1.50 -7.69 2.03
C LEU A 42 1.59 -6.73 3.23
N LEU A 43 0.58 -5.89 3.45
CA LEU A 43 0.53 -4.97 4.59
C LEU A 43 0.34 -5.70 5.91
N GLU A 44 -0.46 -6.76 5.95
CA GLU A 44 -0.63 -7.63 7.12
C GLU A 44 0.69 -8.32 7.48
N GLU A 45 1.41 -8.85 6.48
CA GLU A 45 2.74 -9.45 6.68
C GLU A 45 3.77 -8.42 7.21
N LEU A 46 3.78 -7.22 6.65
CA LEU A 46 4.73 -6.17 7.03
C LEU A 46 4.41 -5.55 8.41
N SER A 47 3.12 -5.38 8.72
CA SER A 47 2.67 -4.81 10.00
C SER A 47 2.58 -5.86 11.11
N GLY A 48 2.46 -7.14 10.77
CA GLY A 48 2.20 -8.24 11.70
C GLY A 48 0.78 -8.23 12.28
N ASN A 49 -0.13 -7.43 11.74
CA ASN A 49 -1.51 -7.29 12.21
C ASN A 49 -2.50 -7.61 11.10
N THR A 50 -3.63 -8.22 11.47
CA THR A 50 -4.75 -8.43 10.53
C THR A 50 -5.46 -7.10 10.27
N ILE A 51 -5.69 -6.78 9.00
CA ILE A 51 -6.36 -5.58 8.52
C ILE A 51 -7.84 -5.91 8.30
N ASP A 52 -8.71 -5.25 9.07
CA ASP A 52 -10.15 -5.41 8.89
C ASP A 52 -10.67 -4.48 7.78
N LEU A 53 -11.06 -5.07 6.65
CA LEU A 53 -11.67 -4.41 5.49
C LEU A 53 -12.95 -3.63 5.81
N GLN A 54 -13.60 -3.87 6.95
CA GLN A 54 -14.76 -3.13 7.41
C GLN A 54 -14.38 -1.85 8.17
N GLU A 55 -13.18 -1.78 8.75
CA GLU A 55 -12.69 -0.62 9.50
C GLU A 55 -11.84 0.32 8.65
N VAL A 56 -11.30 -0.17 7.54
CA VAL A 56 -10.51 0.61 6.60
C VAL A 56 -11.34 1.08 5.42
N THR A 57 -10.97 2.22 4.87
CA THR A 57 -11.60 2.81 3.70
C THR A 57 -10.61 2.87 2.56
N ILE A 58 -11.13 3.04 1.35
CA ILE A 58 -10.29 3.21 0.17
C ILE A 58 -9.35 4.43 0.28
N ASP A 59 -9.71 5.44 1.08
CA ASP A 59 -8.88 6.61 1.34
C ASP A 59 -7.63 6.28 2.17
N ASP A 60 -7.69 5.25 3.03
CA ASP A 60 -6.54 4.77 3.82
C ASP A 60 -5.46 4.13 2.94
N PHE A 61 -5.84 3.61 1.77
CA PHE A 61 -4.94 3.00 0.79
C PHE A 61 -4.58 3.92 -0.36
N ARG A 62 -5.12 5.15 -0.35
CA ARG A 62 -4.99 6.10 -1.44
C ARG A 62 -3.55 6.53 -1.67
N THR A 63 -2.80 6.70 -0.59
CA THR A 63 -1.39 7.15 -0.66
C THR A 63 -0.51 6.28 0.22
N LEU A 64 0.75 6.14 -0.16
CA LEU A 64 1.72 5.35 0.59
C LEU A 64 1.99 5.89 2.00
N GLY A 65 1.96 7.21 2.17
CA GLY A 65 2.10 7.88 3.46
C GLY A 65 0.99 7.47 4.42
N ARG A 66 -0.28 7.48 3.97
CA ARG A 66 -1.42 7.04 4.78
C ARG A 66 -1.34 5.58 5.15
N VAL A 67 -1.01 4.73 4.18
CA VAL A 67 -0.81 3.29 4.41
C VAL A 67 0.26 3.08 5.48
N GLN A 68 1.38 3.79 5.36
CA GLN A 68 2.45 3.71 6.34
C GLN A 68 1.99 4.19 7.72
N GLU A 69 1.37 5.36 7.82
CA GLU A 69 0.90 5.90 9.10
C GLU A 69 -0.15 5.00 9.76
N ARG A 70 -1.07 4.44 8.98
CA ARG A 70 -2.20 3.66 9.49
C ARG A 70 -1.81 2.23 9.85
N PHE A 71 -1.01 1.57 9.00
CA PHE A 71 -0.71 0.15 9.12
C PHE A 71 0.71 -0.15 9.62
N LEU A 72 1.71 0.68 9.25
CA LEU A 72 3.12 0.42 9.56
C LEU A 72 3.67 1.25 10.73
N SER A 73 3.06 2.39 11.08
CA SER A 73 3.56 3.29 12.13
C SER A 73 3.47 2.69 13.54
N ALA A 74 2.66 1.65 13.74
CA ALA A 74 2.57 0.95 15.02
C ALA A 74 3.80 0.05 15.32
N ALA A 75 4.65 -0.21 14.32
CA ALA A 75 5.83 -1.08 14.46
C ALA A 75 7.08 -0.37 15.03
N ALA A 76 7.03 0.94 15.25
CA ALA A 76 8.12 1.71 15.86
C ALA A 76 7.87 1.93 17.36
N GLY A 77 7.95 0.87 18.16
CA GLY A 77 7.94 0.91 19.62
C GLY A 77 9.27 0.51 20.21
#